data_AF-A0A7M7QDV0-F1
#
_entry.id   AF-A0A7M7QDV0-F1
#
_cell.length_a   1.000
_cell.length_b   1.000
_cell.length_c   1.000
_cell.angle_alpha   90.00
_cell.angle_beta   90.00
_cell.angle_gamma   90.00
#
_symmetry.space_group_name_H-M   'P 1'
#
loop_
_entity.id
_entity.type
_entity.pdbx_description
1 polymer ?
#
loop_
_entity_poly.entity_id
_entity_poly.type
_entity_poly.pdbx_seq_one_letter_code
_entity_poly.pdbx_strand_id
1 'polypeptide(L)'
;MVQANFHIDGPDQLRKKELLVELKNINFKQALVKFFIDNWAEDINDKTIYVNSGACFKFTVKDGKVVRTLDEKLTCPAHEEADTKMIFHICQLDFDAKVTIRCSDTDVLIIMLANMSKISKNIQVRMEVSVGNHQRFINVSKLYDALGRNVSEALPAFHALTGCDFNPAFFRKGKKRPFIIMRIFTDFTESFIQMSTPSDNREETFAKIEQFICKMYGFKSLKNINDVRLATFQKTYKHIDNDDVFHLPKKSIDGSALPSCKAELYQHFLRACYVAQMWAHAHLQVPIAEPPTNYGWIEIENKYGFSWFSGSQLSTTITEITIQPEEDDND
;
A
#
# COMPACT_ATOMS: atom_id res chain seq x y z
N MET A 1 2.86 27.08 17.01
CA MET A 1 4.02 26.88 17.91
C MET A 1 5.19 26.42 17.06
N VAL A 2 6.22 27.26 16.93
CA VAL A 2 7.47 26.89 16.23
C VAL A 2 8.15 25.82 17.08
N GLN A 3 8.18 24.58 16.60
CA GLN A 3 8.85 23.49 17.30
C GLN A 3 10.36 23.76 17.25
N ALA A 4 11.02 23.74 18.42
CA ALA A 4 12.45 24.01 18.54
C ALA A 4 13.28 23.07 17.65
N ASN A 5 14.31 23.62 17.00
CA ASN A 5 15.32 22.84 16.29
C ASN A 5 16.09 22.00 17.32
N PHE A 6 16.07 20.68 17.16
CA PHE A 6 16.90 19.79 17.97
C PHE A 6 18.33 19.79 17.42
N HIS A 7 19.31 19.91 18.30
CA HIS A 7 20.72 19.79 17.99
C HIS A 7 21.32 18.67 18.84
N ILE A 8 22.18 17.86 18.23
CA ILE A 8 22.94 16.81 18.90
C ILE A 8 24.40 17.24 18.85
N ASP A 9 24.98 17.50 20.02
CA ASP A 9 26.27 18.18 20.20
C ASP A 9 27.47 17.30 19.84
N GLY A 10 27.30 15.97 19.82
CA GLY A 10 28.38 15.03 19.51
C GLY A 10 28.15 13.63 20.06
N PRO A 11 29.07 12.69 19.79
CA PRO A 11 29.00 11.30 20.27
C PRO A 11 29.05 11.19 21.80
N ASP A 12 29.65 12.16 22.48
CA ASP A 12 29.77 12.21 23.94
C ASP A 12 28.51 12.76 24.64
N GLN A 13 27.49 13.16 23.87
CA GLN A 13 26.26 13.70 24.45
C GLN A 13 25.55 12.64 25.30
N LEU A 14 25.34 12.95 26.58
CA LEU A 14 24.60 12.08 27.48
C LEU A 14 23.15 11.91 27.01
N ARG A 15 22.78 10.66 26.77
CA ARG A 15 21.42 10.27 26.42
C ARG A 15 20.45 10.71 27.52
N LYS A 16 19.46 11.52 27.16
CA LYS A 16 18.42 11.94 28.10
C LYS A 16 17.63 10.74 28.61
N LYS A 17 17.14 10.84 29.85
CA LYS A 17 16.36 9.80 30.53
C LYS A 17 15.09 9.43 29.76
N GLU A 18 14.49 10.40 29.06
CA GLU A 18 13.23 10.25 28.31
C GLU A 18 13.44 10.07 26.80
N LEU A 19 14.51 9.39 26.37
CA LEU A 19 14.81 9.20 24.94
C LEU A 19 13.61 8.67 24.14
N LEU A 20 12.78 7.79 24.72
CA LEU A 20 11.59 7.27 24.06
C LEU A 20 10.54 8.34 23.72
N VAL A 21 10.48 9.42 24.51
CA VAL A 21 9.61 10.57 24.24
C VAL A 21 10.19 11.40 23.11
N GLU A 22 11.50 11.66 23.13
CA GLU A 22 12.18 12.40 22.07
C GLU A 22 12.13 11.66 20.73
N LEU A 23 12.25 10.33 20.74
CA LEU A 23 12.08 9.49 19.55
C LEU A 23 10.69 9.56 18.92
N LYS A 24 9.67 10.11 19.60
CA LYS A 24 8.37 10.39 18.97
C LYS A 24 8.35 11.72 18.22
N ASN A 25 9.29 12.62 18.49
CA ASN A 25 9.37 13.93 17.87
C ASN A 25 10.08 13.85 16.51
N ILE A 26 9.43 14.36 15.45
CA ILE A 26 9.97 14.30 14.09
C ILE A 26 11.27 15.11 13.92
N ASN A 27 11.37 16.28 14.55
CA ASN A 27 12.57 17.12 14.48
C ASN A 27 13.76 16.45 15.17
N PHE A 28 13.52 15.74 16.28
CA PHE A 28 14.56 14.95 16.93
C PHE A 28 15.01 13.79 16.03
N LYS A 29 14.09 13.05 15.40
CA LYS A 29 14.45 11.99 14.44
C LYS A 29 15.30 12.53 13.29
N GLN A 30 14.93 13.69 12.73
CA GLN A 30 15.71 14.34 11.67
C GLN A 30 17.11 14.75 12.15
N ALA A 31 17.20 15.37 13.33
CA ALA A 31 18.49 15.71 13.94
C ALA A 31 19.35 14.47 14.20
N LEU A 32 18.74 13.37 14.65
CA LEU A 32 19.39 12.09 14.90
C LEU A 32 19.94 11.46 13.62
N VAL A 33 19.17 11.45 12.53
CA VAL A 33 19.64 10.97 11.22
C VAL A 33 20.79 11.83 10.70
N LYS A 34 20.68 13.15 10.81
CA LYS A 34 21.76 14.08 10.44
C LYS A 34 23.02 13.81 11.27
N PHE A 35 22.87 13.67 12.58
CA PHE A 35 23.96 13.31 13.47
C PHE A 35 24.65 12.02 13.03
N PHE A 36 23.89 10.97 12.72
CA PHE A 36 24.48 9.73 12.20
C PHE A 36 25.20 9.91 10.86
N ILE A 37 24.73 10.78 9.97
CA ILE A 37 25.41 11.02 8.67
C ILE A 37 26.70 11.84 8.85
N ASP A 38 26.70 12.79 9.78
CA ASP A 38 27.83 13.70 10.01
C ASP A 38 28.89 13.09 10.94
N ASN A 39 28.48 12.24 11.87
CA ASN A 39 29.33 11.65 12.90
C ASN A 39 29.38 10.12 12.83
N TRP A 40 28.98 9.50 11.70
CA TRP A 40 29.13 8.05 11.57
C TRP A 40 30.59 7.68 11.81
N ALA A 41 30.76 6.79 12.77
CA ALA A 41 31.97 6.59 13.56
C ALA A 41 33.27 6.45 12.77
N GLU A 42 34.33 6.87 13.43
CA GLU A 42 35.75 6.71 13.12
C GLU A 42 36.20 5.25 12.91
N ASP A 43 35.35 4.26 13.19
CA ASP A 43 35.63 2.83 13.02
C ASP A 43 34.42 2.05 12.47
N ILE A 44 34.36 1.90 11.15
CA ILE A 44 33.42 1.00 10.45
C ILE A 44 34.10 -0.35 10.08
N ASN A 45 35.26 -0.64 10.67
CA ASN A 45 36.15 -1.75 10.31
C ASN A 45 36.43 -1.78 8.79
N ASP A 46 36.30 -2.94 8.15
CA ASP A 46 36.47 -3.15 6.70
C ASP A 46 35.16 -3.05 5.92
N LYS A 47 34.08 -2.56 6.54
CA LYS A 47 32.75 -2.53 5.93
C LYS A 47 32.54 -1.31 5.06
N THR A 48 31.69 -1.47 4.05
CA THR A 48 31.09 -0.35 3.33
C THR A 48 29.69 -0.11 3.87
N ILE A 49 29.38 1.12 4.23
CA ILE A 49 28.06 1.52 4.74
C ILE A 49 27.44 2.52 3.78
N TYR A 50 26.17 2.33 3.46
CA TYR A 50 25.36 3.27 2.69
C TYR A 50 24.25 3.81 3.59
N VAL A 51 24.12 5.13 3.62
CA VAL A 51 23.08 5.83 4.40
C VAL A 51 22.31 6.72 3.46
N ASN A 52 21.01 6.49 3.31
CA ASN A 52 20.16 7.26 2.41
C ASN A 52 19.16 8.13 3.21
N SER A 53 19.32 9.44 3.12
CA SER A 53 18.43 10.45 3.70
C SER A 53 18.48 11.72 2.86
N GLY A 54 17.56 11.85 1.90
CA GLY A 54 17.58 12.90 0.88
C GLY A 54 18.63 12.64 -0.21
N ALA A 55 19.83 12.21 0.18
CA ALA A 55 20.88 11.70 -0.68
C ALA A 55 21.50 10.41 -0.10
N CYS A 56 22.22 9.67 -0.94
CA CYS A 56 22.95 8.48 -0.51
C CYS A 56 24.42 8.81 -0.21
N PHE A 57 24.82 8.61 1.04
CA PHE A 57 26.20 8.74 1.48
C PHE A 57 26.83 7.36 1.63
N LYS A 58 27.97 7.17 0.97
CA LYS A 58 28.80 5.98 1.07
C LYS A 58 29.96 6.25 2.03
N PHE A 59 30.16 5.34 2.98
CA PHE A 59 31.25 5.35 3.93
C PHE A 59 32.14 4.13 3.69
N THR A 60 33.44 4.36 3.49
CA THR A 60 34.46 3.31 3.34
C THR A 60 35.71 3.65 4.12
N VAL A 61 36.50 2.66 4.52
CA VAL A 61 37.81 2.89 5.12
C VAL A 61 38.90 3.00 4.07
N LYS A 62 39.63 4.12 4.09
CA LYS A 62 40.86 4.34 3.30
C LYS A 62 41.96 4.78 4.25
N ASP A 63 43.10 4.10 4.23
CA ASP A 63 44.27 4.40 5.07
C ASP A 63 43.93 4.51 6.57
N GLY A 64 43.07 3.62 7.06
CA GLY A 64 42.62 3.61 8.47
C GLY A 64 41.68 4.75 8.85
N LYS A 65 41.19 5.54 7.90
CA LYS A 65 40.22 6.62 8.12
C LYS A 65 38.93 6.36 7.37
N VAL A 66 37.80 6.67 8.00
CA VAL A 66 36.49 6.63 7.35
C VAL A 66 36.36 7.80 6.40
N VAL A 67 36.11 7.50 5.13
CA VAL A 67 35.87 8.48 4.07
C VAL A 67 34.41 8.43 3.66
N ARG A 68 33.74 9.58 3.73
CA ARG A 68 32.37 9.80 3.25
C ARG A 68 32.39 10.36 1.84
N THR A 69 31.66 9.73 0.92
CA THR A 69 31.43 10.21 -0.44
C THR A 69 29.95 10.22 -0.77
N LEU A 70 29.50 11.17 -1.58
CA LEU A 70 28.15 11.15 -2.15
C LEU A 70 28.08 10.09 -3.27
N ASP A 71 27.05 9.25 -3.23
CA ASP A 71 26.73 8.30 -4.29
C ASP A 71 25.47 8.78 -5.03
N GLU A 72 25.67 9.48 -6.15
CA GLU A 72 24.58 10.05 -6.95
C GLU A 72 23.72 8.96 -7.60
N LYS A 73 24.30 7.81 -7.93
CA LYS A 73 23.56 6.70 -8.57
C LYS A 73 22.59 6.04 -7.59
N LEU A 74 22.98 5.95 -6.32
CA LEU A 74 22.15 5.39 -5.26
C LEU A 74 21.29 6.42 -4.52
N THR A 75 21.39 7.69 -4.90
CA THR A 75 20.52 8.77 -4.39
C THR A 75 19.15 8.67 -5.03
N CYS A 76 18.09 8.64 -4.22
CA CYS A 76 16.73 8.35 -4.69
C CYS A 76 15.66 9.21 -3.97
N PRO A 77 15.67 10.53 -4.17
CA PRO A 77 14.81 11.47 -3.42
C PRO A 77 13.31 11.31 -3.72
N ALA A 78 12.96 10.72 -4.87
CA ALA A 78 11.57 10.43 -5.24
C ALA A 78 10.97 9.27 -4.45
N HIS A 79 11.77 8.49 -3.72
CA HIS A 79 11.27 7.54 -2.76
C HIS A 79 10.99 8.26 -1.44
N GLU A 80 9.73 8.29 -1.02
CA GLU A 80 9.35 8.89 0.26
C GLU A 80 9.76 7.97 1.42
N GLU A 81 9.28 6.72 1.39
CA GLU A 81 9.42 5.74 2.47
C GLU A 81 10.70 4.92 2.41
N ALA A 82 11.11 4.38 3.57
CA ALA A 82 12.26 3.48 3.66
C ALA A 82 12.05 2.17 2.88
N ASP A 83 10.80 1.72 2.76
CA ASP A 83 10.45 0.42 2.20
C ASP A 83 10.88 0.34 0.73
N THR A 84 10.46 1.28 -0.09
CA THR A 84 10.85 1.33 -1.49
C THR A 84 12.33 1.69 -1.67
N LYS A 85 12.93 2.50 -0.78
CA LYS A 85 14.38 2.79 -0.81
C LYS A 85 15.21 1.52 -0.66
N MET A 86 14.88 0.67 0.31
CA MET A 86 15.60 -0.60 0.50
C MET A 86 15.58 -1.45 -0.77
N ILE A 87 14.41 -1.56 -1.42
CA ILE A 87 14.27 -2.36 -2.64
C ILE A 87 15.02 -1.73 -3.81
N PHE A 88 14.99 -0.40 -3.97
CA PHE A 88 15.78 0.30 -4.99
C PHE A 88 17.25 -0.07 -4.92
N HIS A 89 17.86 0.01 -3.72
CA HIS A 89 19.27 -0.30 -3.50
C HIS A 89 19.61 -1.76 -3.84
N ILE A 90 18.73 -2.70 -3.46
CA ILE A 90 18.91 -4.12 -3.78
C ILE A 90 18.84 -4.35 -5.30
N CYS A 91 17.97 -3.63 -6.00
CA CYS A 91 17.85 -3.71 -7.46
C CYS A 91 19.04 -3.11 -8.20
N GLN A 92 19.82 -2.24 -7.57
CA GLN A 92 21.03 -1.66 -8.17
C GLN A 92 22.29 -2.52 -7.98
N LEU A 93 22.20 -3.66 -7.27
CA LEU A 93 23.33 -4.56 -7.11
C LEU A 93 23.68 -5.24 -8.45
N ASP A 94 24.92 -5.08 -8.89
CA ASP A 94 25.47 -5.61 -10.13
C ASP A 94 26.46 -6.76 -9.92
N PHE A 95 26.52 -7.29 -8.68
CA PHE A 95 27.41 -8.39 -8.28
C PHE A 95 26.66 -9.48 -7.51
N ASP A 96 27.25 -10.67 -7.45
CA ASP A 96 26.71 -11.82 -6.72
C ASP A 96 26.64 -11.52 -5.22
N ALA A 97 25.43 -11.57 -4.65
CA ALA A 97 25.21 -11.15 -3.27
C ALA A 97 24.19 -12.03 -2.53
N LYS A 98 24.40 -12.18 -1.22
CA LYS A 98 23.39 -12.70 -0.29
C LYS A 98 22.87 -11.55 0.55
N VAL A 99 21.68 -11.06 0.20
CA VAL A 99 21.07 -9.89 0.81
C VAL A 99 20.17 -10.32 1.96
N THR A 100 20.33 -9.67 3.11
CA THR A 100 19.42 -9.81 4.27
C THR A 100 18.73 -8.49 4.53
N ILE A 101 17.43 -8.43 4.29
CA ILE A 101 16.59 -7.28 4.61
C ILE A 101 16.15 -7.41 6.07
N ARG A 102 16.46 -6.44 6.92
CA ARG A 102 16.05 -6.41 8.33
C ARG A 102 14.88 -5.46 8.51
N CYS A 103 13.67 -6.00 8.48
CA CYS A 103 12.45 -5.24 8.68
C CYS A 103 11.35 -6.19 9.19
N SER A 104 10.43 -5.69 10.01
CA SER A 104 9.23 -6.42 10.43
C SER A 104 7.99 -6.08 9.60
N ASP A 105 8.08 -5.07 8.74
CA ASP A 105 6.98 -4.60 7.91
C ASP A 105 6.68 -5.59 6.79
N THR A 106 5.39 -5.87 6.58
CA THR A 106 4.95 -6.77 5.50
C THR A 106 5.04 -6.10 4.14
N ASP A 107 4.95 -4.78 4.07
CA ASP A 107 4.98 -4.04 2.80
C ASP A 107 6.32 -4.24 2.09
N VAL A 108 7.42 -4.25 2.84
CA VAL A 108 8.76 -4.57 2.33
C VAL A 108 8.83 -5.95 1.65
N LEU A 109 8.18 -6.97 2.22
CA LEU A 109 8.13 -8.30 1.61
C LEU A 109 7.35 -8.27 0.29
N ILE A 110 6.21 -7.58 0.27
CA ILE A 110 5.35 -7.45 -0.91
C ILE A 110 6.07 -6.69 -2.03
N ILE A 111 6.69 -5.56 -1.71
CA ILE A 111 7.46 -4.72 -2.64
C ILE A 111 8.65 -5.53 -3.19
N MET A 112 9.39 -6.23 -2.34
CA MET A 112 10.53 -7.04 -2.78
C MET A 112 10.09 -8.16 -3.72
N LEU A 113 9.03 -8.91 -3.40
CA LEU A 113 8.51 -9.98 -4.26
C LEU A 113 8.15 -9.47 -5.66
N ALA A 114 7.51 -8.31 -5.76
CA ALA A 114 7.15 -7.70 -7.04
C ALA A 114 8.37 -7.31 -7.89
N ASN A 115 9.49 -6.95 -7.25
CA ASN A 115 10.71 -6.48 -7.91
C ASN A 115 11.78 -7.58 -8.06
N MET A 116 11.53 -8.82 -7.60
CA MET A 116 12.48 -9.93 -7.75
C MET A 116 12.86 -10.23 -9.21
N SER A 117 11.98 -9.93 -10.18
CA SER A 117 12.29 -10.08 -11.62
C SER A 117 13.29 -9.04 -12.14
N LYS A 118 13.60 -8.01 -11.34
CA LYS A 118 14.45 -6.87 -11.69
C LYS A 118 15.88 -7.01 -11.19
N ILE A 119 16.16 -8.02 -10.36
CA ILE A 119 17.50 -8.29 -9.84
C ILE A 119 18.15 -9.45 -10.58
N SER A 120 19.49 -9.52 -10.55
CA SER A 120 20.23 -10.66 -11.08
C SER A 120 19.86 -11.96 -10.37
N LYS A 121 19.79 -13.08 -11.11
CA LYS A 121 19.49 -14.42 -10.55
C LYS A 121 20.52 -14.89 -9.52
N ASN A 122 21.72 -14.32 -9.53
CA ASN A 122 22.77 -14.65 -8.56
C ASN A 122 22.57 -13.96 -7.22
N ILE A 123 21.66 -12.99 -7.13
CA ILE A 123 21.32 -12.30 -5.89
C ILE A 123 20.28 -13.12 -5.13
N GLN A 124 20.65 -13.59 -3.94
CA GLN A 124 19.76 -14.31 -3.04
C GLN A 124 19.25 -13.38 -1.96
N VAL A 125 17.93 -13.24 -1.85
CA VAL A 125 17.29 -12.31 -0.92
C VAL A 125 16.58 -13.11 0.17
N ARG A 126 16.86 -12.74 1.42
CA ARG A 126 16.09 -13.18 2.59
C ARG A 126 15.68 -11.97 3.43
N MET A 127 14.59 -12.12 4.16
CA MET A 127 14.12 -11.14 5.10
C MET A 127 14.23 -11.70 6.52
N GLU A 128 14.83 -10.94 7.41
CA GLU A 128 14.94 -11.21 8.83
C GLU A 128 13.84 -10.43 9.55
N VAL A 129 12.89 -11.16 10.16
CA VAL A 129 11.73 -10.59 10.84
C VAL A 129 11.76 -10.93 12.33
N SER A 130 11.17 -10.05 13.15
CA SER A 130 11.12 -10.15 14.61
C SER A 130 12.51 -10.13 15.27
N VAL A 131 12.55 -10.15 16.61
CA VAL A 131 13.79 -10.10 17.40
C VAL A 131 13.81 -11.16 18.51
N GLY A 132 15.00 -11.49 19.01
CA GLY A 132 15.19 -12.45 20.10
C GLY A 132 14.74 -13.87 19.75
N ASN A 133 14.06 -14.55 20.69
CA ASN A 133 13.60 -15.94 20.51
C ASN A 133 12.56 -16.12 19.39
N HIS A 134 11.95 -15.02 18.94
CA HIS A 134 10.98 -15.01 17.85
C HIS A 134 11.59 -14.64 16.50
N GLN A 135 12.91 -14.45 16.41
CA GLN A 135 13.59 -14.16 15.15
C GLN A 135 13.27 -15.26 14.11
N ARG A 136 12.84 -14.85 12.92
CA ARG A 136 12.57 -15.75 11.79
C ARG A 136 13.24 -15.20 10.54
N PHE A 137 13.54 -16.11 9.61
CA PHE A 137 14.03 -15.76 8.29
C PHE A 137 13.05 -16.24 7.23
N ILE A 138 12.62 -15.34 6.36
CA ILE A 138 11.82 -15.63 5.18
C ILE A 138 12.77 -15.65 3.99
N ASN A 139 12.86 -16.79 3.31
CA ASN A 139 13.63 -16.87 2.07
C ASN A 139 12.78 -16.31 0.92
N VAL A 140 13.02 -15.05 0.58
CA VAL A 140 12.23 -14.30 -0.41
C VAL A 140 12.46 -14.88 -1.81
N SER A 141 13.69 -15.25 -2.15
CA SER A 141 14.00 -15.90 -3.44
C SER A 141 13.19 -17.19 -3.63
N LYS A 142 13.20 -18.10 -2.66
CA LYS A 142 12.41 -19.35 -2.74
C LYS A 142 10.90 -19.08 -2.77
N LEU A 143 10.44 -18.05 -2.05
CA LEU A 143 9.03 -17.68 -2.06
C LEU A 143 8.60 -17.15 -3.43
N TYR A 144 9.43 -16.33 -4.07
CA TYR A 144 9.22 -15.86 -5.43
C TYR A 144 9.15 -17.01 -6.42
N ASP A 145 10.08 -17.98 -6.34
CA ASP A 145 10.09 -19.17 -7.18
C ASP A 145 8.80 -20.00 -7.03
N ALA A 146 8.29 -20.12 -5.81
CA ALA A 146 7.06 -20.86 -5.52
C ALA A 146 5.78 -20.12 -5.93
N LEU A 147 5.75 -18.79 -5.85
CA LEU A 147 4.60 -17.96 -6.25
C LEU A 147 4.54 -17.76 -7.77
N GLY A 148 5.72 -17.68 -8.41
CA GLY A 148 5.87 -17.31 -9.80
C GLY A 148 5.76 -15.80 -10.04
N ARG A 149 6.19 -15.40 -11.24
CA ARG A 149 6.28 -13.99 -11.66
C ARG A 149 4.95 -13.26 -11.57
N ASN A 150 3.91 -13.77 -12.22
CA ASN A 150 2.63 -13.06 -12.36
C ASN A 150 1.97 -12.80 -11.00
N VAL A 151 1.97 -13.80 -10.11
CA VAL A 151 1.41 -13.61 -8.76
C VAL A 151 2.19 -12.56 -8.00
N SER A 152 3.53 -12.63 -8.07
CA SER A 152 4.41 -11.68 -7.37
C SER A 152 4.24 -10.24 -7.88
N GLU A 153 4.12 -10.05 -9.20
CA GLU A 153 3.86 -8.75 -9.83
C GLU A 153 2.45 -8.21 -9.51
N ALA A 154 1.46 -9.08 -9.25
CA ALA A 154 0.11 -8.69 -8.82
C ALA A 154 0.01 -8.29 -7.34
N LEU A 155 0.97 -8.71 -6.49
CA LEU A 155 0.88 -8.52 -5.05
C LEU A 155 0.79 -7.06 -4.59
N PRO A 156 1.50 -6.08 -5.16
CA PRO A 156 1.40 -4.67 -4.74
C PRO A 156 -0.04 -4.14 -4.87
N ALA A 157 -0.64 -4.31 -6.05
CA ALA A 157 -2.01 -3.90 -6.31
C ALA A 157 -3.02 -4.67 -5.45
N PHE A 158 -2.84 -5.98 -5.32
CA PHE A 158 -3.67 -6.80 -4.45
C PHE A 158 -3.60 -6.34 -2.98
N HIS A 159 -2.40 -6.08 -2.47
CA HIS A 159 -2.19 -5.66 -1.09
C HIS A 159 -2.81 -4.29 -0.84
N ALA A 160 -2.55 -3.32 -1.72
CA ALA A 160 -3.11 -1.96 -1.66
C ALA A 160 -4.64 -1.94 -1.81
N LEU A 161 -5.21 -2.74 -2.71
CA LEU A 161 -6.67 -2.79 -2.89
C LEU A 161 -7.37 -3.42 -1.68
N THR A 162 -6.80 -4.49 -1.12
CA THR A 162 -7.44 -5.21 0.00
C THR A 162 -7.12 -4.61 1.37
N GLY A 163 -6.43 -3.48 1.42
CA GLY A 163 -6.14 -2.69 2.61
C GLY A 163 -4.66 -2.64 3.00
N CYS A 164 -4.10 -1.44 3.10
CA CYS A 164 -2.75 -1.15 3.63
C CYS A 164 -2.80 0.21 4.35
N ASP A 165 -1.65 0.76 4.73
CA ASP A 165 -1.59 2.06 5.41
C ASP A 165 -2.11 3.22 4.53
N PHE A 166 -2.05 3.07 3.21
CA PHE A 166 -2.50 4.08 2.25
C PHE A 166 -3.97 3.97 1.80
N ASN A 167 -4.62 2.83 2.04
CA ASN A 167 -5.94 2.55 1.48
C ASN A 167 -6.70 1.60 2.41
N PRO A 168 -7.98 1.87 2.76
CA PRO A 168 -8.64 1.16 3.84
C PRO A 168 -8.91 -0.30 3.47
N ALA A 169 -9.06 -1.15 4.49
CA ALA A 169 -9.50 -2.52 4.29
C ALA A 169 -11.02 -2.60 4.12
N PHE A 170 -11.49 -3.56 3.33
CA PHE A 170 -12.92 -3.87 3.26
C PHE A 170 -13.39 -4.50 4.58
N PHE A 171 -14.49 -4.00 5.14
CA PHE A 171 -14.97 -4.40 6.46
C PHE A 171 -15.18 -5.92 6.56
N ARG A 172 -14.52 -6.53 7.56
CA ARG A 172 -14.54 -7.99 7.80
C ARG A 172 -14.13 -8.86 6.60
N LYS A 173 -13.35 -8.32 5.65
CA LYS A 173 -12.76 -9.09 4.55
C LYS A 173 -11.25 -9.19 4.73
N GLY A 174 -10.78 -10.30 5.30
CA GLY A 174 -9.36 -10.60 5.35
C GLY A 174 -8.79 -11.01 3.98
N LYS A 175 -7.47 -10.93 3.81
CA LYS A 175 -6.79 -11.15 2.51
C LYS A 175 -6.74 -12.61 2.03
N LYS A 176 -6.96 -13.61 2.90
CA LYS A 176 -6.85 -15.05 2.55
C LYS A 176 -7.79 -15.48 1.41
N ARG A 177 -9.09 -15.18 1.53
CA ARG A 177 -10.09 -15.52 0.50
C ARG A 177 -9.86 -14.74 -0.81
N PRO A 178 -9.69 -13.40 -0.77
CA PRO A 178 -9.30 -12.61 -1.94
C PRO A 178 -8.07 -13.14 -2.66
N PHE A 179 -7.01 -13.52 -1.93
CA PHE A 179 -5.78 -14.06 -2.52
C PHE A 179 -6.02 -15.38 -3.27
N ILE A 180 -6.82 -16.28 -2.69
CA ILE A 180 -7.20 -17.53 -3.35
C ILE A 180 -7.98 -17.23 -4.64
N ILE A 181 -8.93 -16.28 -4.61
CA ILE A 181 -9.71 -15.88 -5.78
C ILE A 181 -8.78 -15.34 -6.87
N MET A 182 -7.87 -14.42 -6.54
CA MET A 182 -6.91 -13.86 -7.49
C MET A 182 -6.08 -14.95 -8.16
N ARG A 183 -5.58 -15.92 -7.40
CA ARG A 183 -4.75 -17.02 -7.92
C ARG A 183 -5.50 -18.02 -8.80
N ILE A 184 -6.79 -18.23 -8.58
CA ILE A 184 -7.59 -19.18 -9.36
C ILE A 184 -7.95 -18.61 -10.74
N PHE A 185 -8.22 -17.31 -10.83
CA PHE A 185 -8.67 -16.66 -12.06
C PHE A 185 -7.54 -15.78 -12.63
N THR A 186 -6.94 -16.23 -13.73
CA THR A 186 -5.80 -15.55 -14.39
C THR A 186 -6.13 -14.11 -14.77
N ASP A 187 -7.33 -13.85 -15.30
CA ASP A 187 -7.82 -12.50 -15.62
C ASP A 187 -7.67 -11.52 -14.45
N PHE A 188 -7.93 -11.96 -13.20
CA PHE A 188 -7.79 -11.06 -12.05
C PHE A 188 -6.33 -10.81 -11.73
N THR A 189 -5.48 -11.83 -11.81
CA THR A 189 -4.03 -11.65 -11.64
C THR A 189 -3.50 -10.64 -12.66
N GLU A 190 -3.90 -10.77 -13.92
CA GLU A 190 -3.52 -9.84 -15.00
C GLU A 190 -4.04 -8.42 -14.75
N SER A 191 -5.30 -8.26 -14.34
CA SER A 191 -5.84 -6.94 -13.99
C SER A 191 -5.12 -6.30 -12.80
N PHE A 192 -4.71 -7.08 -11.79
CA PHE A 192 -3.88 -6.56 -10.70
C PHE A 192 -2.49 -6.11 -11.19
N ILE A 193 -1.87 -6.83 -12.14
CA ILE A 193 -0.61 -6.38 -12.76
C ILE A 193 -0.84 -5.07 -13.53
N GLN A 194 -1.94 -4.96 -14.28
CA GLN A 194 -2.28 -3.76 -15.06
C GLN A 194 -2.47 -2.51 -14.17
N MET A 195 -2.99 -2.67 -12.94
CA MET A 195 -3.09 -1.56 -11.97
C MET A 195 -1.74 -0.92 -11.64
N SER A 196 -0.65 -1.68 -11.71
CA SER A 196 0.71 -1.20 -11.48
C SER A 196 1.32 -0.49 -12.70
N THR A 197 0.60 -0.35 -13.81
CA THR A 197 1.08 0.34 -15.02
C THR A 197 0.27 1.60 -15.30
N PRO A 198 0.92 2.71 -15.73
CA PRO A 198 0.21 3.85 -16.30
C PRO A 198 -0.47 3.41 -17.59
N SER A 199 -1.80 3.34 -17.62
CA SER A 199 -2.57 2.90 -18.78
C SER A 199 -3.87 3.68 -18.92
N ASP A 200 -4.25 3.95 -20.17
CA ASP A 200 -5.52 4.55 -20.56
C ASP A 200 -6.71 3.56 -20.43
N ASN A 201 -6.46 2.25 -20.27
CA ASN A 201 -7.52 1.23 -20.17
C ASN A 201 -8.00 1.02 -18.73
N ARG A 202 -8.10 2.11 -17.97
CA ARG A 202 -8.38 2.09 -16.54
C ARG A 202 -9.78 1.57 -16.23
N GLU A 203 -10.75 1.90 -17.08
CA GLU A 203 -12.15 1.50 -16.97
C GLU A 203 -12.32 -0.01 -17.18
N GLU A 204 -11.61 -0.59 -18.14
CA GLU A 204 -11.61 -2.04 -18.37
C GLU A 204 -11.00 -2.80 -17.19
N THR A 205 -9.87 -2.30 -16.69
CA THR A 205 -9.19 -2.84 -15.50
C THR A 205 -10.13 -2.76 -14.30
N PHE A 206 -10.79 -1.61 -14.10
CA PHE A 206 -11.76 -1.43 -13.03
C PHE A 206 -12.95 -2.40 -13.15
N ALA A 207 -13.48 -2.63 -14.36
CA ALA A 207 -14.59 -3.57 -14.56
C ALA A 207 -14.22 -5.01 -14.17
N LYS A 208 -12.96 -5.42 -14.35
CA LYS A 208 -12.46 -6.73 -13.88
C LYS A 208 -12.24 -6.74 -12.36
N ILE A 209 -11.73 -5.66 -11.78
CA ILE A 209 -11.60 -5.52 -10.32
C ILE A 209 -12.96 -5.49 -9.63
N GLU A 210 -13.97 -4.83 -10.21
CA GLU A 210 -15.35 -4.83 -9.71
C GLU A 210 -15.90 -6.27 -9.63
N GLN A 211 -15.67 -7.08 -10.66
CA GLN A 211 -16.03 -8.51 -10.68
C GLN A 211 -15.30 -9.32 -9.61
N PHE A 212 -14.01 -9.03 -9.39
CA PHE A 212 -13.23 -9.63 -8.32
C PHE A 212 -13.84 -9.32 -6.95
N ILE A 213 -14.22 -8.07 -6.70
CA ILE A 213 -14.87 -7.65 -5.45
C ILE A 213 -16.22 -8.34 -5.29
N CYS A 214 -17.05 -8.43 -6.34
CA CYS A 214 -18.32 -9.17 -6.30
C CYS A 214 -18.11 -10.62 -5.82
N LYS A 215 -17.10 -11.32 -6.35
CA LYS A 215 -16.75 -12.69 -5.94
C LYS A 215 -16.18 -12.75 -4.52
N MET A 216 -15.41 -11.75 -4.10
CA MET A 216 -14.93 -11.62 -2.73
C MET A 216 -16.10 -11.58 -1.73
N TYR A 217 -17.15 -10.82 -2.04
CA TYR A 217 -18.38 -10.74 -1.25
C TYR A 217 -19.27 -12.00 -1.33
N GLY A 218 -18.95 -12.95 -2.21
CA GLY A 218 -19.61 -14.26 -2.28
C GLY A 218 -20.57 -14.42 -3.46
N PHE A 219 -20.68 -13.41 -4.33
CA PHE A 219 -21.57 -13.45 -5.49
C PHE A 219 -20.78 -13.86 -6.74
N LYS A 220 -21.09 -15.04 -7.30
CA LYS A 220 -20.32 -15.63 -8.41
C LYS A 220 -20.73 -15.08 -9.78
N SER A 221 -22.02 -14.79 -9.95
CA SER A 221 -22.65 -14.37 -11.21
C SER A 221 -22.74 -12.85 -11.36
N LEU A 222 -22.90 -12.11 -10.25
CA LEU A 222 -22.98 -10.66 -10.28
C LEU A 222 -21.62 -10.05 -10.59
N LYS A 223 -21.62 -9.03 -11.45
CA LYS A 223 -20.43 -8.32 -11.92
C LYS A 223 -20.41 -6.85 -11.52
N ASN A 224 -21.53 -6.31 -11.05
CA ASN A 224 -21.69 -4.94 -10.61
C ASN A 224 -21.81 -4.88 -9.09
N ILE A 225 -21.04 -4.01 -8.45
CA ILE A 225 -20.98 -3.93 -6.99
C ILE A 225 -22.27 -3.37 -6.38
N ASN A 226 -23.00 -2.52 -7.10
CA ASN A 226 -24.29 -1.99 -6.64
C ASN A 226 -25.35 -3.10 -6.61
N ASP A 227 -25.36 -4.02 -7.57
CA ASP A 227 -26.24 -5.20 -7.55
C ASP A 227 -25.90 -6.09 -6.35
N VAL A 228 -24.61 -6.28 -6.08
CA VAL A 228 -24.13 -7.02 -4.90
C VAL A 228 -24.53 -6.31 -3.61
N ARG A 229 -24.53 -4.97 -3.57
CA ARG A 229 -24.98 -4.17 -2.44
C ARG A 229 -26.47 -4.41 -2.17
N LEU A 230 -27.30 -4.33 -3.21
CA LEU A 230 -28.75 -4.59 -3.12
C LEU A 230 -29.02 -6.04 -2.68
N ALA A 231 -28.39 -7.02 -3.31
CA ALA A 231 -28.56 -8.43 -2.97
C ALA A 231 -28.09 -8.73 -1.53
N THR A 232 -27.01 -8.08 -1.06
CA THR A 232 -26.55 -8.20 0.33
C THR A 232 -27.55 -7.61 1.30
N PHE A 233 -28.14 -6.45 0.97
CA PHE A 233 -29.18 -5.82 1.76
C PHE A 233 -30.42 -6.73 1.88
N GLN A 234 -30.97 -7.17 0.75
CA GLN A 234 -32.13 -8.07 0.70
C GLN A 234 -31.91 -9.36 1.50
N LYS A 235 -30.74 -9.99 1.34
CA LYS A 235 -30.36 -11.21 2.07
C LYS A 235 -30.25 -10.99 3.58
N THR A 236 -29.73 -9.83 4.00
CA THR A 236 -29.42 -9.54 5.41
C THR A 236 -30.66 -9.11 6.19
N TYR A 237 -31.49 -8.28 5.55
CA TYR A 237 -32.60 -7.61 6.21
C TYR A 237 -33.96 -8.22 5.89
N LYS A 238 -34.13 -9.02 4.82
CA LYS A 238 -35.39 -9.69 4.41
C LYS A 238 -36.60 -8.75 4.32
N HIS A 239 -37.21 -8.66 3.15
CA HIS A 239 -38.52 -8.00 3.04
C HIS A 239 -39.56 -8.80 3.83
N ILE A 240 -40.39 -8.13 4.64
CA ILE A 240 -41.61 -8.72 5.17
C ILE A 240 -42.70 -8.33 4.17
N ASP A 241 -43.39 -9.31 3.57
CA ASP A 241 -44.45 -9.10 2.57
C ASP A 241 -45.73 -8.42 3.11
N ASN A 242 -45.63 -7.63 4.19
CA ASN A 242 -46.77 -6.95 4.81
C ASN A 242 -46.79 -5.47 4.41
N ASP A 243 -46.84 -5.13 3.11
CA ASP A 243 -47.10 -3.80 2.50
C ASP A 243 -46.41 -2.53 3.07
N ASP A 244 -45.58 -2.66 4.09
CA ASP A 244 -44.88 -1.58 4.77
C ASP A 244 -43.40 -1.71 4.43
N VAL A 245 -43.05 -1.06 3.32
CA VAL A 245 -41.71 -0.99 2.74
C VAL A 245 -40.69 -0.40 3.75
N PHE A 246 -41.14 0.20 4.85
CA PHE A 246 -40.31 0.77 5.90
C PHE A 246 -40.16 -0.14 7.14
N HIS A 247 -40.83 -1.28 7.20
CA HIS A 247 -40.72 -2.23 8.32
C HIS A 247 -39.67 -3.31 8.08
N LEU A 248 -38.43 -3.03 8.53
CA LEU A 248 -37.36 -4.03 8.58
C LEU A 248 -37.49 -4.94 9.82
N PRO A 249 -37.34 -6.28 9.68
CA PRO A 249 -37.39 -7.21 10.81
C PRO A 249 -36.25 -7.01 11.81
N LYS A 250 -35.16 -6.32 11.42
CA LYS A 250 -34.09 -5.85 12.32
C LYS A 250 -34.17 -4.33 12.44
N LYS A 251 -34.33 -3.83 13.67
CA LYS A 251 -34.46 -2.38 13.96
C LYS A 251 -33.20 -1.56 13.66
N SER A 252 -32.03 -2.18 13.45
CA SER A 252 -30.77 -1.48 13.16
C SER A 252 -30.15 -1.95 11.85
N ILE A 253 -29.91 -1.02 10.93
CA ILE A 253 -29.12 -1.24 9.71
C ILE A 253 -27.64 -1.00 10.04
N ASP A 254 -26.83 -2.04 9.92
CA ASP A 254 -25.37 -1.91 9.88
C ASP A 254 -24.92 -1.70 8.43
N GLY A 255 -24.68 -0.43 8.08
CA GLY A 255 -24.22 -0.04 6.74
C GLY A 255 -22.80 -0.52 6.42
N SER A 256 -21.97 -0.80 7.44
CA SER A 256 -20.59 -1.26 7.24
C SER A 256 -20.50 -2.69 6.72
N ALA A 257 -21.55 -3.48 6.92
CA ALA A 257 -21.65 -4.85 6.41
C ALA A 257 -21.92 -4.91 4.89
N LEU A 258 -22.37 -3.81 4.30
CA LEU A 258 -22.61 -3.69 2.87
C LEU A 258 -21.30 -3.38 2.12
N PRO A 259 -21.12 -3.89 0.89
CA PRO A 259 -20.04 -3.42 0.03
C PRO A 259 -20.19 -1.92 -0.26
N SER A 260 -19.09 -1.24 -0.51
CA SER A 260 -19.09 0.16 -0.98
C SER A 260 -19.90 0.31 -2.28
N CYS A 261 -20.40 1.52 -2.55
CA CYS A 261 -21.01 1.77 -3.85
C CYS A 261 -19.94 1.79 -4.96
N LYS A 262 -20.38 1.74 -6.23
CA LYS A 262 -19.47 1.74 -7.38
C LYS A 262 -18.56 2.97 -7.43
N ALA A 263 -19.08 4.16 -7.12
CA ALA A 263 -18.31 5.39 -7.13
C ALA A 263 -17.23 5.43 -6.03
N GLU A 264 -17.56 4.98 -4.81
CA GLU A 264 -16.58 4.82 -3.72
C GLU A 264 -15.52 3.77 -4.08
N LEU A 265 -15.95 2.63 -4.63
CA LEU A 265 -15.05 1.56 -5.07
C LEU A 265 -14.10 2.05 -6.17
N TYR A 266 -14.57 2.92 -7.07
CA TYR A 266 -13.73 3.50 -8.10
C TYR A 266 -12.62 4.36 -7.50
N GLN A 267 -12.94 5.25 -6.56
CA GLN A 267 -11.92 6.05 -5.87
C GLN A 267 -10.94 5.18 -5.08
N HIS A 268 -11.44 4.13 -4.43
CA HIS A 268 -10.61 3.13 -3.74
C HIS A 268 -9.66 2.40 -4.70
N PHE A 269 -10.15 2.05 -5.88
CA PHE A 269 -9.36 1.43 -6.95
C PHE A 269 -8.27 2.38 -7.46
N LEU A 270 -8.61 3.66 -7.71
CA LEU A 270 -7.65 4.67 -8.12
C LEU A 270 -6.49 4.78 -7.13
N ARG A 271 -6.82 4.82 -5.82
CA ARG A 271 -5.79 4.85 -4.79
C ARG A 271 -4.91 3.62 -4.80
N ALA A 272 -5.52 2.44 -4.92
CA ALA A 272 -4.78 1.20 -5.03
C ALA A 272 -3.82 1.20 -6.24
N CYS A 273 -4.23 1.74 -7.39
CA CYS A 273 -3.35 1.85 -8.57
C CYS A 273 -2.10 2.69 -8.31
N TYR A 274 -2.24 3.85 -7.66
CA TYR A 274 -1.10 4.72 -7.35
C TYR A 274 -0.07 4.04 -6.44
N VAL A 275 -0.55 3.44 -5.34
CA VAL A 275 0.32 2.71 -4.40
C VAL A 275 0.97 1.51 -5.12
N ALA A 276 0.20 0.80 -5.95
CA ALA A 276 0.70 -0.34 -6.71
C ALA A 276 1.79 0.05 -7.72
N GLN A 277 1.65 1.20 -8.38
CA GLN A 277 2.68 1.75 -9.28
C GLN A 277 3.94 2.09 -8.50
N MET A 278 3.82 2.83 -7.40
CA MET A 278 4.95 3.20 -6.54
C MET A 278 5.73 1.96 -6.06
N TRP A 279 5.03 0.92 -5.62
CA TRP A 279 5.64 -0.30 -5.11
C TRP A 279 6.20 -1.21 -6.21
N ALA A 280 5.50 -1.39 -7.33
CA ALA A 280 5.96 -2.22 -8.45
C ALA A 280 7.16 -1.61 -9.20
N HIS A 281 7.32 -0.29 -9.13
CA HIS A 281 8.43 0.44 -9.74
C HIS A 281 9.54 0.82 -8.76
N ALA A 282 9.59 0.20 -7.57
CA ALA A 282 10.63 0.50 -6.57
C ALA A 282 12.06 0.21 -7.05
N HIS A 283 12.25 -0.53 -8.15
CA HIS A 283 13.55 -0.71 -8.80
C HIS A 283 14.04 0.52 -9.59
N LEU A 284 13.15 1.48 -9.92
CA LEU A 284 13.49 2.72 -10.60
C LEU A 284 13.85 3.80 -9.59
N GLN A 285 14.75 4.72 -9.95
CA GLN A 285 15.14 5.86 -9.10
C GLN A 285 13.97 6.83 -8.84
N VAL A 286 13.00 6.86 -9.76
CA VAL A 286 11.74 7.61 -9.67
C VAL A 286 10.59 6.61 -9.89
N PRO A 287 9.95 6.09 -8.82
CA PRO A 287 8.94 5.04 -8.94
C PRO A 287 7.63 5.50 -9.58
N ILE A 288 7.28 6.78 -9.44
CA ILE A 288 6.03 7.34 -9.95
C ILE A 288 6.26 8.77 -10.48
N ALA A 289 5.65 9.07 -11.63
CA ALA A 289 5.74 10.38 -12.27
C ALA A 289 4.48 11.23 -12.02
N GLU A 290 3.32 10.58 -11.93
CA GLU A 290 2.03 11.25 -11.78
C GLU A 290 1.75 11.60 -10.31
N PRO A 291 1.07 12.72 -10.03
CA PRO A 291 0.71 13.10 -8.67
C PRO A 291 -0.46 12.25 -8.13
N PRO A 292 -0.57 12.09 -6.80
CA PRO A 292 -1.65 11.34 -6.17
C PRO A 292 -3.04 11.96 -6.43
N THR A 293 -3.12 13.26 -6.74
CA THR A 293 -4.38 13.92 -7.09
C THR A 293 -5.07 13.32 -8.33
N ASN A 294 -4.32 12.63 -9.19
CA ASN A 294 -4.86 11.91 -10.35
C ASN A 294 -5.44 10.53 -9.99
N TYR A 295 -5.36 10.14 -8.70
CA TYR A 295 -5.62 8.79 -8.23
C TYR A 295 -6.50 8.73 -6.96
N GLY A 296 -7.47 9.63 -6.83
CA GLY A 296 -8.45 9.56 -5.74
C GLY A 296 -7.95 10.07 -4.38
N TRP A 297 -6.93 10.93 -4.41
CA TRP A 297 -6.59 11.85 -3.33
C TRP A 297 -6.93 13.30 -3.70
N ILE A 298 -7.10 14.12 -2.68
CA ILE A 298 -7.29 15.57 -2.78
C ILE A 298 -6.30 16.25 -1.84
N GLU A 299 -5.84 17.43 -2.22
CA GLU A 299 -4.96 18.23 -1.37
C GLU A 299 -5.80 19.11 -0.43
N ILE A 300 -5.53 19.01 0.87
CA ILE A 300 -6.17 19.76 1.95
C ILE A 300 -5.06 20.24 2.88
N GLU A 301 -4.86 21.55 2.98
CA GLU A 301 -3.88 22.17 3.91
C GLU A 301 -2.45 21.55 3.78
N ASN A 302 -1.94 21.41 2.55
CA ASN A 302 -0.64 20.78 2.23
C ASN A 302 -0.52 19.32 2.69
N LYS A 303 -1.65 18.62 2.82
CA LYS A 303 -1.72 17.17 3.08
C LYS A 303 -2.65 16.50 2.08
N TYR A 304 -2.45 15.21 1.87
CA TYR A 304 -3.37 14.43 1.06
C TYR A 304 -4.48 13.81 1.90
N GLY A 305 -5.73 14.13 1.56
CA GLY A 305 -6.93 13.46 2.03
C GLY A 305 -7.51 12.55 0.95
N PHE A 306 -8.38 11.62 1.32
CA PHE A 306 -9.04 10.76 0.34
C PHE A 306 -10.18 11.50 -0.36
N SER A 307 -10.23 11.38 -1.69
CA SER A 307 -11.47 11.57 -2.43
C SER A 307 -12.33 10.33 -2.20
N TRP A 308 -13.25 10.38 -1.23
CA TRP A 308 -14.06 9.20 -0.89
C TRP A 308 -15.11 8.88 -1.96
N PHE A 309 -15.68 9.91 -2.57
CA PHE A 309 -16.81 9.79 -3.48
C PHE A 309 -16.84 10.99 -4.45
N SER A 310 -17.32 10.75 -5.66
CA SER A 310 -17.59 11.79 -6.65
C SER A 310 -18.94 11.50 -7.32
N GLY A 311 -19.84 12.47 -7.31
CA GLY A 311 -21.20 12.34 -7.85
C GLY A 311 -22.26 12.97 -6.94
N SER A 312 -23.53 12.78 -7.27
CA SER A 312 -24.65 13.16 -6.40
C SER A 312 -24.81 12.15 -5.26
N GLN A 313 -24.83 12.64 -4.02
CA GLN A 313 -25.04 11.80 -2.83
C GLN A 313 -26.52 11.48 -2.58
N LEU A 314 -27.42 12.29 -3.14
CA LEU A 314 -28.86 12.17 -3.03
C LEU A 314 -29.46 12.06 -4.43
N SER A 315 -30.61 11.39 -4.56
CA SER A 315 -31.40 11.48 -5.78
C SER A 315 -31.75 12.96 -6.04
N THR A 316 -31.76 13.36 -7.31
CA THR A 316 -32.12 14.73 -7.69
C THR A 316 -33.58 15.06 -7.40
N THR A 317 -34.42 14.04 -7.14
CA THR A 317 -35.85 14.20 -6.90
C THR A 317 -36.37 13.19 -5.88
N ILE A 318 -37.18 13.67 -4.93
CA ILE A 318 -37.85 12.84 -3.90
C ILE A 318 -38.85 11.86 -4.54
N THR A 319 -39.39 12.19 -5.71
CA THR A 319 -40.28 11.32 -6.49
C THR A 319 -39.62 10.04 -6.98
N GLU A 320 -38.28 9.96 -7.02
CA GLU A 320 -37.56 8.70 -7.30
C GLU A 320 -37.51 7.76 -6.08
N ILE A 321 -37.83 8.26 -4.88
CA ILE A 321 -37.78 7.51 -3.61
C ILE A 321 -39.16 6.93 -3.26
N THR A 322 -40.25 7.58 -3.71
CA THR A 322 -41.61 7.13 -3.48
C THR A 322 -42.09 6.23 -4.62
N ILE A 323 -42.38 4.96 -4.32
CA ILE A 323 -43.20 4.11 -5.20
C ILE A 323 -44.54 4.82 -5.34
N GLN A 324 -44.90 5.26 -6.55
CA GLN A 324 -46.26 5.72 -6.77
C GLN A 324 -47.18 4.50 -6.63
N PRO A 325 -48.24 4.57 -5.79
CA PRO A 325 -49.23 3.51 -5.78
C PRO A 325 -49.77 3.35 -7.21
N GLU A 326 -49.94 2.10 -7.66
CA GLU A 326 -50.62 1.83 -8.93
C GLU A 326 -51.96 2.57 -8.89
N GLU A 327 -52.22 3.40 -9.91
CA GLU A 327 -53.54 3.99 -10.09
C GLU A 327 -54.51 2.81 -10.24
N ASP A 328 -55.39 2.63 -9.25
CA ASP A 328 -56.54 1.76 -9.39
C ASP A 328 -57.37 2.29 -10.56
N ASP A 329 -57.22 1.65 -11.73
CA ASP A 329 -58.16 1.77 -12.84
C ASP A 329 -59.52 1.23 -12.38
N ASN A 330 -60.30 2.06 -11.68
CA ASN A 330 -61.71 1.83 -11.37
C ASN A 330 -62.46 3.18 -11.34
N ASP A 331 -62.81 3.67 -12.53
CA ASP A 331 -64.20 3.88 -13.03
C ASP A 331 -64.26 4.89 -14.19
#